data_AF-A0A2G6QRD5-F1
#
_entry.id   AF-A0A2G6QRD5-F1
#
_cell.length_a   1.000
_cell.length_b   1.000
_cell.length_c   1.000
_cell.angle_alpha   90.00
_cell.angle_beta   90.00
_cell.angle_gamma   90.00
#
_symmetry.space_group_name_H-M   'P 1'
#
loop_
_entity.id
_entity.type
_entity.pdbx_description
1 polymer ?
#
loop_
_entity_poly.entity_id
_entity_poly.type
_entity_poly.pdbx_seq_one_letter_code
_entity_poly.pdbx_strand_id
1 'polypeptide(L)'
;IVMLKLIEKVSETNSYLPYVGLLLALGAGYRLAKFNIDTRQTSSFIGLPTPAMNLFIISLPLIVEFYDYQFLTNLIQNKIFLLVVTCLLTYLMNAELPLFSLKFKDYSFKNNVVKYIFLVISLLLIVTLKIVALPVIILLYVLFSVVDNLTDLLNSNS
;
A
#
# COMPACT_ATOMS: atom_id res chain seq x y z
N ILE A 1 -5.12 13.92 2.07
CA ILE A 1 -5.34 14.89 3.19
C ILE A 1 -4.56 14.49 4.44
N VAL A 2 -4.68 13.25 4.94
CA VAL A 2 -3.91 12.79 6.13
C VAL A 2 -2.40 12.97 5.96
N MET A 3 -1.83 12.52 4.84
CA MET A 3 -0.40 12.70 4.57
C MET A 3 0.04 14.17 4.53
N LEU A 4 -0.79 15.07 3.99
CA LEU A 4 -0.51 16.51 4.03
C LEU A 4 -0.39 16.99 5.48
N LYS A 5 -1.34 16.64 6.35
CA LYS A 5 -1.31 17.02 7.77
C LYS A 5 -0.10 16.44 8.51
N LEU A 6 0.32 15.21 8.17
CA LEU A 6 1.53 14.61 8.73
C LEU A 6 2.79 15.38 8.33
N ILE A 7 2.92 15.72 7.04
CA ILE A 7 4.06 16.48 6.54
C ILE A 7 4.06 17.90 7.14
N GLU A 8 2.91 18.53 7.27
CA GLU A 8 2.74 19.84 7.92
C GLU A 8 3.26 19.82 9.37
N LYS A 9 2.91 18.79 10.14
CA LYS A 9 3.35 18.66 11.55
C LYS A 9 4.87 18.54 11.71
N VAL A 10 5.58 18.05 10.70
CA VAL A 10 7.04 17.83 10.74
C VAL A 10 7.82 18.85 9.91
N SER A 11 7.12 19.80 9.28
CA SER A 11 7.73 20.84 8.44
C SER A 11 7.87 22.16 9.20
N GLU A 12 8.82 22.98 8.76
CA GLU A 12 8.98 24.33 9.27
C GLU A 12 7.76 25.22 8.94
N THR A 13 7.48 26.18 9.82
CA THR A 13 6.40 27.16 9.62
C THR A 13 6.63 27.91 8.30
N ASN A 14 5.61 27.99 7.44
CA ASN A 14 5.64 28.55 6.06
C ASN A 14 6.29 27.68 4.97
N SER A 15 6.45 26.37 5.19
CA SER A 15 6.88 25.47 4.12
C SER A 15 5.75 25.11 3.15
N TYR A 16 6.02 25.13 1.83
CA TYR A 16 5.13 24.58 0.80
C TYR A 16 5.23 23.05 0.67
N LEU A 17 6.10 22.41 1.46
CA LEU A 17 6.32 20.97 1.40
C LEU A 17 5.08 20.09 1.70
N PRO A 18 4.14 20.46 2.59
CA PRO A 18 2.96 19.64 2.86
C PRO A 18 2.08 19.36 1.64
N TYR A 19 2.11 20.23 0.63
CA TYR A 19 1.37 20.05 -0.63
C TYR A 19 1.83 18.81 -1.42
N VAL A 20 3.05 18.31 -1.18
CA VAL A 20 3.51 17.04 -1.75
C VAL A 20 2.58 15.88 -1.34
N GLY A 21 1.99 15.93 -0.15
CA GLY A 21 1.00 14.94 0.31
C GLY A 21 -0.27 14.90 -0.55
N LEU A 22 -0.55 15.91 -1.38
CA LEU A 22 -1.65 15.90 -2.34
C LEU A 22 -1.36 15.06 -3.58
N LEU A 23 -0.10 14.70 -3.85
CA LEU A 23 0.24 13.79 -4.95
C LEU A 23 -0.49 12.46 -4.85
N LEU A 24 -0.74 11.96 -3.63
CA LEU A 24 -1.54 10.75 -3.41
C LEU A 24 -2.99 10.92 -3.88
N ALA A 25 -3.59 12.09 -3.64
CA ALA A 25 -4.95 12.38 -4.07
C ALA A 25 -5.02 12.57 -5.60
N LEU A 26 -4.06 13.31 -6.17
CA LEU A 26 -3.92 13.49 -7.62
C LEU A 26 -3.69 12.15 -8.33
N GLY A 27 -2.80 11.31 -7.81
CA GLY A 27 -2.54 9.97 -8.35
C GLY A 27 -3.78 9.08 -8.27
N ALA A 28 -4.56 9.16 -7.18
CA ALA A 28 -5.79 8.39 -7.06
C ALA A 28 -6.85 8.86 -8.07
N GLY A 29 -6.95 10.17 -8.30
CA GLY A 29 -7.81 10.75 -9.33
C GLY A 29 -7.39 10.35 -10.75
N TYR A 30 -6.09 10.40 -11.05
CA TYR A 30 -5.55 9.94 -12.33
C TYR A 30 -5.87 8.46 -12.58
N ARG A 31 -5.68 7.60 -11.58
CA ARG A 31 -6.04 6.19 -11.68
C ARG A 31 -7.53 5.97 -11.91
N LEU A 32 -8.39 6.72 -11.23
CA LEU A 32 -9.84 6.64 -11.43
C LEU A 32 -10.22 7.06 -12.85
N ALA A 33 -9.60 8.12 -13.37
CA ALA A 33 -9.79 8.53 -14.75
C ALA A 33 -9.33 7.44 -15.73
N LYS A 34 -8.15 6.84 -15.52
CA LYS A 34 -7.65 5.71 -16.32
C LYS A 34 -8.61 4.53 -16.27
N PHE A 35 -9.12 4.16 -15.09
CA PHE A 35 -10.09 3.08 -14.92
C PHE A 35 -11.41 3.35 -15.68
N ASN A 36 -11.88 4.60 -15.70
CA ASN A 36 -13.12 4.96 -16.39
C ASN A 36 -13.00 4.90 -17.92
N ILE A 37 -11.79 4.99 -18.48
CA ILE A 37 -11.55 4.92 -19.94
C ILE A 37 -10.92 3.60 -20.39
N ASP A 38 -10.51 2.74 -19.46
CA ASP A 38 -9.87 1.46 -19.78
C ASP A 38 -10.94 0.43 -20.19
N THR A 39 -10.93 0.06 -21.46
CA THR A 39 -11.82 -0.95 -22.02
C THR A 39 -11.34 -2.38 -21.76
N ARG A 40 -10.14 -2.55 -21.18
CA ARG A 40 -9.59 -3.84 -20.79
C ARG A 40 -10.23 -4.28 -19.47
N GLN A 41 -11.24 -5.14 -19.55
CA GLN A 41 -11.76 -5.81 -18.36
C GLN A 41 -10.76 -6.85 -17.84
N THR A 42 -9.84 -6.40 -17.00
CA THR A 42 -8.92 -7.30 -16.29
C THR A 42 -9.56 -7.73 -14.97
N SER A 43 -9.46 -9.03 -14.70
CA SER A 43 -10.02 -9.65 -13.48
C SER A 43 -9.08 -9.58 -12.27
N SER A 44 -7.90 -8.97 -12.46
CA SER A 44 -6.87 -8.73 -11.46
C SER A 44 -6.63 -7.23 -11.34
N PHE A 45 -6.34 -6.76 -10.13
CA PHE A 45 -6.05 -5.35 -9.92
C PHE A 45 -4.70 -4.99 -10.57
N ILE A 46 -4.69 -3.93 -11.37
CA ILE A 46 -3.47 -3.33 -11.90
C ILE A 46 -3.08 -2.18 -10.96
N GLY A 47 -1.89 -2.29 -10.37
CA GLY A 47 -1.36 -1.34 -9.38
C GLY A 47 -2.03 -1.40 -8.01
N LEU A 48 -1.41 -0.75 -7.02
CA LEU A 48 -1.88 -0.75 -5.64
C LEU A 48 -3.30 -0.18 -5.51
N PRO A 49 -4.29 -0.91 -4.94
CA PRO A 49 -5.63 -0.38 -4.73
C PRO A 49 -5.63 0.90 -3.88
N THR A 50 -6.41 1.90 -4.29
CA THR A 50 -6.55 3.17 -3.56
C THR A 50 -7.03 2.95 -2.11
N PRO A 51 -7.92 1.97 -1.84
CA PRO A 51 -8.22 1.58 -0.46
C PRO A 51 -7.00 1.10 0.34
N ALA A 52 -6.11 0.29 -0.24
CA ALA A 52 -4.91 -0.18 0.45
C ALA A 52 -3.92 0.98 0.72
N MET A 53 -3.70 1.85 -0.26
CA MET A 53 -2.91 3.07 -0.04
C MET A 53 -3.50 3.92 1.11
N ASN A 54 -4.82 4.11 1.14
CA ASN A 54 -5.46 4.90 2.19
C ASN A 54 -5.34 4.24 3.57
N LEU A 55 -5.50 2.92 3.67
CA LEU A 55 -5.28 2.17 4.91
C LEU A 55 -3.85 2.32 5.43
N PHE A 56 -2.84 2.26 4.54
CA PHE A 56 -1.46 2.51 4.90
C PHE A 56 -1.30 3.90 5.52
N ILE A 57 -1.78 4.94 4.84
CA ILE A 57 -1.60 6.33 5.26
C ILE A 57 -2.32 6.62 6.58
N ILE A 58 -3.55 6.12 6.74
CA ILE A 58 -4.33 6.31 7.98
C ILE A 58 -3.70 5.55 9.15
N SER A 59 -3.05 4.42 8.91
CA SER A 59 -2.40 3.67 9.98
C SER A 59 -1.24 4.44 10.63
N LEU A 60 -0.50 5.27 9.88
CA LEU A 60 0.66 6.01 10.41
C LEU A 60 0.32 6.92 11.61
N PRO A 61 -0.62 7.88 11.54
CA PRO A 61 -0.97 8.71 12.69
C PRO A 61 -1.56 7.88 13.83
N LEU A 62 -2.34 6.84 13.52
CA LEU A 62 -2.92 5.96 14.54
C LEU A 62 -1.84 5.20 15.31
N ILE A 63 -0.76 4.79 14.65
CA ILE A 63 0.38 4.15 15.33
C ILE A 63 1.02 5.12 16.32
N VAL A 64 1.25 6.37 15.91
CA VAL A 64 1.84 7.41 16.78
C VAL A 64 0.93 7.76 17.96
N GLU A 65 -0.39 7.72 17.77
CA GLU A 65 -1.35 8.13 18.80
C GLU A 65 -1.69 7.03 19.80
N PHE A 66 -1.78 5.77 19.35
CA PHE A 66 -2.22 4.65 20.20
C PHE A 66 -1.09 3.74 20.70
N TYR A 67 0.15 3.91 20.20
CA TYR A 67 1.27 3.06 20.59
C TYR A 67 2.53 3.89 20.89
N ASP A 68 3.20 3.57 21.99
CA ASP A 68 4.43 4.24 22.42
C ASP A 68 5.68 3.50 21.93
N TYR A 69 5.76 3.29 20.61
CA TYR A 69 6.95 2.72 19.98
C TYR A 69 7.88 3.84 19.52
N GLN A 70 8.84 4.22 20.35
CA GLN A 70 9.76 5.34 20.07
C GLN A 70 10.41 5.26 18.68
N PHE A 71 10.81 4.06 18.25
CA PHE A 71 11.36 3.84 16.91
C PHE A 71 10.37 4.21 15.79
N LEU A 72 9.11 3.75 15.88
CA LEU A 72 8.09 4.02 14.87
C LEU A 72 7.66 5.49 14.89
N THR A 73 7.55 6.09 16.07
CA THR A 73 7.25 7.52 16.22
C THR A 73 8.33 8.37 15.56
N ASN A 74 9.60 8.09 15.82
CA ASN A 74 10.72 8.80 15.18
C ASN A 74 10.73 8.62 13.65
N LEU A 75 10.39 7.42 13.17
CA LEU A 75 10.31 7.14 11.74
C LEU A 75 9.17 7.91 11.07
N ILE A 76 7.97 7.91 11.67
CA ILE A 76 6.78 8.59 11.12
C ILE A 76 6.92 10.12 11.22
N GLN A 77 7.63 10.62 12.23
CA GLN A 77 7.97 12.04 12.36
C GLN A 77 9.14 12.48 11.46
N ASN A 78 9.76 11.55 10.73
CA ASN A 78 10.82 11.89 9.79
C ASN A 78 10.24 12.42 8.47
N LYS A 79 10.53 13.70 8.18
CA LYS A 79 10.12 14.38 6.95
C LYS A 79 10.50 13.62 5.67
N ILE A 80 11.74 13.12 5.59
CA ILE A 80 12.25 12.40 4.41
C ILE A 80 11.48 11.10 4.22
N PHE A 81 11.21 10.36 5.31
CA PHE A 81 10.41 9.14 5.27
C PHE A 81 9.01 9.40 4.68
N LEU A 82 8.30 10.42 5.16
CA LEU A 82 6.96 10.75 4.65
C LEU A 82 6.97 11.14 3.16
N LEU A 83 7.98 11.88 2.71
CA LEU A 83 8.14 12.23 1.29
C LEU A 83 8.41 11.00 0.43
N VAL A 84 9.33 10.13 0.85
CA VAL A 84 9.64 8.89 0.14
C VAL A 84 8.40 8.01 0.05
N VAL A 85 7.67 7.83 1.14
CA VAL A 85 6.41 7.06 1.18
C VAL A 85 5.37 7.67 0.24
N THR A 86 5.24 9.00 0.20
CA THR A 86 4.31 9.70 -0.69
C THR A 86 4.60 9.42 -2.15
N CYS A 87 5.86 9.58 -2.57
CA CYS A 87 6.29 9.29 -3.94
C CYS A 87 6.14 7.81 -4.29
N LEU A 88 6.56 6.92 -3.39
CA LEU A 88 6.50 5.47 -3.57
C LEU A 88 5.06 4.97 -3.74
N LEU A 89 4.14 5.39 -2.87
CA LEU A 89 2.74 4.97 -2.95
C LEU A 89 2.02 5.57 -4.16
N THR A 90 2.35 6.82 -4.53
CA THR A 90 1.83 7.43 -5.76
C THR A 90 2.29 6.65 -7.00
N TYR A 91 3.56 6.22 -7.02
CA TYR A 91 4.10 5.37 -8.07
C TYR A 91 3.44 3.98 -8.09
N LEU A 92 3.44 3.26 -6.96
CA LEU A 92 2.87 1.91 -6.85
C LEU A 92 1.39 1.83 -7.24
N MET A 93 0.62 2.90 -6.97
CA MET A 93 -0.79 2.98 -7.35
C MET A 93 -1.00 3.10 -8.86
N ASN A 94 -0.08 3.76 -9.57
CA ASN A 94 -0.19 4.03 -11.00
C ASN A 94 0.67 3.08 -11.86
N ALA A 95 1.57 2.31 -11.24
CA ALA A 95 2.35 1.29 -11.90
C ALA A 95 1.47 0.15 -12.42
N GLU A 96 1.81 -0.38 -13.59
CA GLU A 96 1.10 -1.52 -14.20
C GLU A 96 1.54 -2.87 -13.61
N LEU A 97 1.66 -2.92 -12.27
CA LEU A 97 2.00 -4.13 -11.54
C LEU A 97 0.74 -4.98 -11.34
N PRO A 98 0.66 -6.22 -11.86
CA PRO A 98 -0.46 -7.11 -11.57
C PRO A 98 -0.41 -7.47 -10.08
N LEU A 99 -1.43 -7.12 -9.31
CA LEU A 99 -1.52 -7.55 -7.91
C LEU A 99 -2.49 -8.72 -7.81
N PHE A 100 -2.10 -9.74 -7.04
CA PHE A 100 -2.93 -10.93 -6.91
C PHE A 100 -4.27 -10.56 -6.27
N SER A 101 -5.36 -11.05 -6.85
CA SER A 101 -6.68 -10.75 -6.31
C SER A 101 -6.94 -11.56 -5.04
N LEU A 102 -7.28 -10.88 -3.94
CA LEU A 102 -7.77 -11.52 -2.71
C LEU A 102 -9.15 -12.18 -2.90
N LYS A 103 -9.80 -12.00 -4.05
CA LYS A 103 -11.05 -12.70 -4.36
C LYS A 103 -10.76 -14.16 -4.71
N PHE A 104 -11.50 -15.07 -4.10
CA PHE A 104 -11.53 -16.47 -4.48
C PHE A 104 -12.43 -16.61 -5.71
N LYS A 105 -11.87 -17.09 -6.83
CA LYS A 105 -12.64 -17.44 -8.03
C LYS A 105 -13.09 -18.89 -7.99
N ASP A 106 -12.22 -19.77 -7.52
CA ASP A 106 -12.48 -21.18 -7.29
C ASP A 106 -12.01 -21.55 -5.88
N TYR A 107 -12.69 -22.47 -5.19
CA TYR A 107 -12.26 -22.98 -3.87
C TYR A 107 -11.17 -24.06 -3.97
N SER A 108 -10.63 -24.31 -5.16
CA SER A 108 -9.55 -25.27 -5.36
C SER A 108 -8.31 -24.87 -4.56
N PHE A 109 -7.87 -25.77 -3.67
CA PHE A 109 -6.77 -25.53 -2.74
C PHE A 109 -5.44 -25.23 -3.45
N LYS A 110 -5.20 -25.89 -4.59
CA LYS A 110 -3.92 -25.81 -5.33
C LYS A 110 -3.69 -24.43 -5.96
N ASN A 111 -4.75 -23.75 -6.40
CA ASN A 111 -4.66 -22.45 -7.07
C ASN A 111 -4.70 -21.24 -6.12
N ASN A 112 -4.98 -21.45 -4.82
CA ASN A 112 -5.12 -20.35 -3.87
C ASN A 112 -4.15 -20.44 -2.68
N VAL A 113 -3.12 -21.29 -2.76
CA VAL A 113 -2.13 -21.47 -1.67
C VAL A 113 -1.54 -20.14 -1.23
N VAL A 114 -1.13 -19.29 -2.18
CA VAL A 114 -0.56 -17.96 -1.90
C VAL A 114 -1.54 -17.07 -1.11
N LYS A 115 -2.83 -17.10 -1.46
CA LYS A 115 -3.88 -16.33 -0.78
C LYS A 115 -4.12 -16.84 0.64
N TYR A 116 -4.17 -18.16 0.83
CA TYR A 116 -4.34 -18.76 2.15
C TYR A 116 -3.16 -18.43 3.06
N ILE A 117 -1.93 -18.55 2.57
CA ILE A 117 -0.72 -18.18 3.32
C ILE A 117 -0.76 -16.69 3.69
N PHE A 118 -1.06 -15.83 2.72
CA PHE A 118 -1.17 -14.39 2.96
C PHE A 118 -2.23 -14.05 4.02
N LEU A 119 -3.41 -14.69 3.98
CA LEU A 119 -4.47 -14.46 4.97
C LEU A 119 -4.10 -14.94 6.37
N VAL A 120 -3.48 -16.11 6.48
CA VAL A 120 -3.02 -16.65 7.78
C VAL A 120 -1.94 -15.75 8.38
N ILE A 121 -0.96 -15.31 7.58
CA ILE A 121 0.07 -14.37 8.03
C ILE A 121 -0.56 -13.03 8.42
N SER A 122 -1.49 -12.51 7.62
CA SER A 122 -2.19 -11.26 7.93
C SER A 122 -2.97 -11.34 9.23
N LEU A 123 -3.66 -12.46 9.47
CA LEU A 123 -4.38 -12.69 10.72
C LEU A 123 -3.43 -12.75 11.91
N LEU A 124 -2.33 -13.48 11.80
CA LEU A 124 -1.31 -13.55 12.84
C LEU A 124 -0.74 -12.17 13.15
N LEU A 125 -0.39 -11.39 12.13
CA LEU A 125 0.10 -10.02 12.27
C LEU A 125 -0.93 -9.11 12.96
N ILE A 126 -2.21 -9.20 12.61
CA ILE A 126 -3.27 -8.40 13.25
C ILE A 126 -3.36 -8.74 14.75
N VAL A 127 -3.29 -10.02 15.11
CA VAL A 127 -3.36 -10.46 16.51
C VAL A 127 -2.13 -9.99 17.30
N THR A 128 -0.93 -10.05 16.72
CA THR A 128 0.32 -9.71 17.42
C THR A 128 0.63 -8.21 17.42
N LEU A 129 0.47 -7.54 16.27
CA LEU A 129 0.89 -6.15 16.03
C LEU A 129 -0.27 -5.14 15.99
N LYS A 130 -1.53 -5.61 15.98
CA LYS A 130 -2.73 -4.75 15.98
C LYS A 130 -2.69 -3.72 14.83
N ILE A 131 -2.72 -2.41 15.12
CA ILE A 131 -2.75 -1.35 14.09
C ILE A 131 -1.43 -1.31 13.29
N VAL A 132 -0.30 -1.64 13.92
CA VAL A 132 1.02 -1.72 13.25
C VAL A 132 1.03 -2.82 12.18
N ALA A 133 0.11 -3.79 12.26
CA ALA A 133 -0.04 -4.81 11.23
C ALA A 133 -0.49 -4.23 9.88
N LEU A 134 -1.30 -3.17 9.85
CA LEU A 134 -1.85 -2.60 8.62
C LEU A 134 -0.77 -2.20 7.59
N PRO A 135 0.20 -1.33 7.92
CA PRO A 135 1.24 -0.96 6.95
C PRO A 135 2.11 -2.16 6.57
N VAL A 136 2.38 -3.07 7.51
CA VAL A 136 3.18 -4.28 7.28
C VAL A 136 2.48 -5.22 6.30
N ILE A 137 1.18 -5.46 6.46
CA ILE A 137 0.37 -6.31 5.58
C ILE A 137 0.34 -5.75 4.17
N ILE A 138 0.26 -4.43 4.00
CA ILE A 138 0.22 -3.78 2.68
C ILE A 138 1.58 -3.91 1.98
N LEU A 139 2.69 -3.76 2.71
CA LEU A 139 4.03 -4.02 2.19
C LEU A 139 4.19 -5.50 1.80
N LEU A 140 3.74 -6.41 2.66
CA LEU A 140 3.77 -7.84 2.41
C LEU A 140 2.97 -8.20 1.15
N TYR A 141 1.79 -7.60 0.98
CA TYR A 141 0.93 -7.80 -0.18
C TYR A 141 1.61 -7.40 -1.50
N VAL A 142 2.26 -6.23 -1.51
CA VAL A 142 3.05 -5.78 -2.68
C VAL A 142 4.22 -6.72 -2.93
N LEU A 143 4.96 -7.11 -1.89
CA LEU A 143 6.10 -8.03 -2.01
C LEU A 143 5.69 -9.39 -2.58
N PHE A 144 4.65 -10.00 -2.00
CA PHE A 144 4.10 -11.28 -2.48
C PHE A 144 3.66 -11.16 -3.94
N SER A 145 2.99 -10.07 -4.31
CA SER A 145 2.57 -9.86 -5.71
C SER A 145 3.76 -9.74 -6.66
N VAL A 146 4.81 -9.04 -6.27
CA VAL A 146 6.01 -8.90 -7.11
C VAL A 146 6.73 -10.24 -7.28
N VAL A 147 6.86 -11.03 -6.20
CA VAL A 147 7.47 -12.36 -6.24
C VAL A 147 6.67 -13.33 -7.10
N ASP A 148 5.34 -13.32 -6.96
CA ASP A 148 4.43 -14.17 -7.76
C ASP A 148 4.59 -13.88 -9.26
N ASN A 149 4.52 -12.60 -9.66
CA ASN A 149 4.74 -12.19 -11.05
C ASN A 149 6.14 -12.56 -11.57
N LEU A 150 7.18 -12.39 -10.75
CA LEU A 150 8.54 -12.74 -11.15
C LEU A 150 8.68 -14.25 -11.35
N THR A 151 8.06 -15.05 -10.49
CA THR A 151 8.07 -16.51 -10.59
C THR A 151 7.31 -16.98 -11.84
N ASP A 152 6.16 -16.37 -12.13
CA ASP A 152 5.40 -16.63 -13.36
C ASP A 152 6.21 -16.30 -14.63
N LEU A 153 6.90 -15.17 -14.65
CA LEU A 153 7.77 -14.77 -15.76
C LEU A 153 8.95 -15.72 -15.95
N LEU A 154 9.52 -16.28 -14.88
CA LEU A 154 10.60 -17.25 -14.98
C LEU A 154 10.09 -18.60 -15.53
N ASN A 155 8.94 -19.06 -15.04
CA ASN A 155 8.32 -20.32 -15.48
C ASN A 155 7.76 -20.24 -16.92
N SER A 156 7.38 -19.06 -17.42
CA SER A 156 6.93 -18.91 -18.80
C SER A 156 8.06 -18.92 -19.83
N ASN A 157 9.31 -18.69 -19.39
CA ASN A 157 10.50 -18.65 -20.23
C ASN A 157 11.30 -19.97 -20.22
N SER A 158 10.85 -20.98 -19.47
CA SER A 158 11.41 -22.34 -19.41
C SER A 158 10.49 -23.35 -20.11
#